data_AF-A0A7U7J535-F1
#
_entry.id   AF-A0A7U7J535-F1
#
_cell.length_a   1.000
_cell.length_b   1.000
_cell.length_c   1.000
_cell.angle_alpha   90.00
_cell.angle_beta   90.00
_cell.angle_gamma   90.00
#
_symmetry.space_group_name_H-M   'P 1'
#
loop_
_entity.id
_entity.type
_entity.pdbx_description
1 polymer ?
#
loop_
_entity_poly.entity_id
_entity_poly.type
_entity_poly.pdbx_seq_one_letter_code
_entity_poly.pdbx_strand_id
1 'polypeptide(L)'
;MRLLRVLLAVFRARWETRQRPLPPAIEWARTRYTQLLAADGSTLDALLRKVGLLQQDATHPLAGRMTALLELTSRLPWQLWYEPDPQTHDQRCWPQILAVLRAGMLLIVDLGYTNFSVFAQLTQAQVTFITRAKSNLVYQVETTLQRNSTVHDGLVWIGQGVGPLPRRVVSLLDQRT
;
A
#
# COMPACT_ATOMS: atom_id res chain seq x y z
N MET A 1 -14.88 4.96 15.40
CA MET A 1 -15.03 3.81 14.47
C MET A 1 -16.48 3.48 14.06
N ARG A 2 -17.49 3.57 14.94
CA ARG A 2 -18.90 3.22 14.59
C ARG A 2 -19.52 4.13 13.51
N LEU A 3 -19.35 5.45 13.63
CA LEU A 3 -19.86 6.43 12.64
C LEU A 3 -19.30 6.19 11.24
N LEU A 4 -18.00 5.93 11.13
CA LEU A 4 -17.35 5.60 9.87
C LEU A 4 -17.99 4.38 9.19
N ARG A 5 -18.31 3.31 9.92
CA ARG A 5 -18.96 2.12 9.33
C ARG A 5 -20.32 2.46 8.73
N VAL A 6 -21.10 3.33 9.40
CA VAL A 6 -22.39 3.82 8.88
C VAL A 6 -22.19 4.63 7.61
N LEU A 7 -21.22 5.55 7.62
CA LEU A 7 -20.92 6.39 6.44
C LEU A 7 -20.35 5.58 5.28
N LEU A 8 -19.56 4.53 5.54
CA LEU A 8 -19.01 3.66 4.50
C LEU A 8 -20.09 2.97 3.67
N ALA A 9 -21.21 2.55 4.29
CA ALA A 9 -22.33 2.00 3.54
C ALA A 9 -22.92 3.03 2.57
N VAL A 10 -23.10 4.27 3.03
CA VAL A 10 -23.59 5.37 2.18
C VAL A 10 -22.60 5.70 1.06
N PHE A 11 -21.30 5.71 1.35
CA PHE A 11 -20.26 5.98 0.35
C PHE A 11 -20.16 4.87 -0.69
N ARG A 12 -20.35 3.60 -0.30
CA ARG A 12 -20.41 2.47 -1.23
C ARG A 12 -21.58 2.61 -2.19
N ALA A 13 -22.80 2.84 -1.67
CA ALA A 13 -23.98 3.06 -2.50
C ALA A 13 -23.77 4.22 -3.50
N ARG A 14 -23.21 5.34 -3.04
CA ARG A 14 -22.88 6.48 -3.92
C ARG A 14 -21.78 6.20 -4.92
N TRP A 15 -20.85 5.30 -4.60
CA TRP A 15 -19.77 4.92 -5.51
C TRP A 15 -20.29 4.01 -6.62
N GLU A 16 -21.16 3.05 -6.29
CA GLU A 16 -21.77 2.12 -7.23
C GLU A 16 -22.60 2.83 -8.31
N THR A 17 -23.20 3.97 -7.99
CA THR A 17 -23.93 4.79 -8.97
C THR A 17 -23.03 5.59 -9.91
N ARG A 18 -21.70 5.61 -9.70
CA ARG A 18 -20.77 6.37 -10.56
C ARG A 18 -20.38 5.57 -11.79
N GLN A 19 -20.47 6.21 -12.96
CA GLN A 19 -20.03 5.63 -14.24
C GLN A 19 -18.57 5.93 -14.57
N ARG A 20 -17.71 6.13 -13.55
CA ARG A 20 -16.30 6.47 -13.81
C ARG A 20 -15.55 5.19 -14.19
N PRO A 21 -14.90 5.12 -15.38
CA PRO A 21 -14.11 3.95 -15.74
C PRO A 21 -12.93 3.80 -14.77
N LEU A 22 -12.56 2.55 -14.51
CA LEU A 22 -11.37 2.26 -13.73
C LEU A 22 -10.14 2.51 -14.61
N PRO A 23 -8.99 2.91 -14.03
CA PRO A 23 -7.75 2.94 -14.78
C PRO A 23 -7.43 1.55 -15.36
N PRO A 24 -6.89 1.44 -16.59
CA PRO A 24 -6.65 0.15 -17.24
C PRO A 24 -5.84 -0.84 -16.39
N ALA A 25 -4.85 -0.36 -15.63
CA ALA A 25 -4.06 -1.19 -14.73
C ALA A 25 -4.89 -1.81 -13.59
N ILE A 26 -5.86 -1.06 -13.06
CA ILE A 26 -6.78 -1.53 -12.02
C ILE A 26 -7.78 -2.52 -12.61
N GLU A 27 -8.29 -2.28 -13.83
CA GLU A 27 -9.15 -3.25 -14.53
C GLU A 27 -8.43 -4.56 -14.77
N TRP A 28 -7.20 -4.50 -15.28
CA TRP A 28 -6.35 -5.66 -15.50
C TRP A 28 -6.07 -6.45 -14.22
N ALA A 29 -5.83 -5.76 -13.10
CA ALA A 29 -5.56 -6.38 -11.82
C ALA A 29 -6.82 -7.01 -11.23
N ARG A 30 -7.98 -6.36 -11.38
CA ARG A 30 -9.28 -6.84 -10.85
C ARG A 30 -9.67 -8.20 -11.42
N THR A 31 -9.25 -8.53 -12.64
CA THR A 31 -9.52 -9.86 -13.23
C THR A 31 -8.56 -10.95 -12.76
N ARG A 32 -7.56 -10.64 -11.93
CA ARG A 32 -6.47 -11.56 -11.53
C ARG A 32 -6.34 -11.75 -10.03
N TYR A 33 -6.75 -10.75 -9.25
CA TYR A 33 -6.66 -10.78 -7.79
C TYR A 33 -8.04 -10.72 -7.17
N THR A 34 -8.21 -11.39 -6.05
CA THR A 34 -9.49 -11.47 -5.33
C THR A 34 -9.85 -10.14 -4.65
N GLN A 35 -8.84 -9.33 -4.31
CA GLN A 35 -8.99 -8.00 -3.71
C GLN A 35 -7.79 -7.12 -4.11
N LEU A 36 -8.00 -5.81 -4.31
CA LEU A 36 -6.96 -4.84 -4.66
C LEU A 36 -6.84 -3.77 -3.57
N LEU A 37 -5.87 -3.90 -2.68
CA LEU A 37 -5.75 -3.04 -1.51
C LEU A 37 -4.52 -2.12 -1.62
N ALA A 38 -4.63 -0.91 -1.07
CA ALA A 38 -3.49 -0.05 -0.80
C ALA A 38 -3.44 0.32 0.68
N ALA A 39 -2.27 0.20 1.30
CA ALA A 39 -2.05 0.67 2.67
C ALA A 39 -1.44 2.07 2.68
N ASP A 40 -2.03 2.97 3.47
CA ASP A 40 -1.48 4.29 3.71
C ASP A 40 -1.73 4.74 5.16
N GLY A 41 -0.83 5.58 5.68
CA GLY A 41 -0.83 6.06 7.06
C GLY A 41 -0.70 7.58 7.12
N SER A 42 -1.42 8.21 8.05
CA SER A 42 -1.27 9.65 8.30
C SER A 42 -1.48 9.99 9.77
N THR A 43 -0.81 11.03 10.26
CA THR A 43 -1.11 11.59 11.59
C THR A 43 -2.49 12.24 11.57
N LEU A 44 -3.20 12.20 12.71
CA LEU A 44 -4.57 12.72 12.77
C LEU A 44 -4.62 14.23 12.50
N ASP A 45 -3.64 14.99 13.00
CA ASP A 45 -3.51 16.42 12.67
C ASP A 45 -3.32 16.67 11.17
N ALA A 46 -2.45 15.90 10.50
CA ALA A 46 -2.24 16.04 9.07
C ALA A 46 -3.51 15.70 8.28
N LEU A 47 -4.25 14.68 8.73
CA LEU A 47 -5.52 14.30 8.13
C LEU A 47 -6.57 15.40 8.29
N LEU A 48 -6.73 15.97 9.48
CA LEU A 48 -7.70 17.04 9.72
C LEU A 48 -7.39 18.31 8.91
N ARG A 49 -6.12 18.72 8.86
CA ARG A 49 -5.68 19.88 8.06
C ARG A 49 -6.00 19.69 6.58
N LYS A 50 -5.81 18.48 6.05
CA LYS A 50 -6.14 18.15 4.65
C LYS A 50 -7.65 18.23 4.34
N VAL A 51 -8.52 18.07 5.34
CA VAL A 51 -9.98 18.16 5.15
C VAL A 51 -10.56 19.52 5.59
N GLY A 52 -9.73 20.54 5.78
CA GLY A 52 -10.19 21.89 6.13
C GLY A 52 -10.28 22.17 7.64
N LEU A 53 -10.06 21.16 8.48
CA LEU A 53 -10.16 21.28 9.94
C LEU A 53 -8.77 21.54 10.54
N LEU A 54 -8.67 22.33 11.61
CA LEU A 54 -7.40 22.67 12.27
C LEU A 54 -6.36 23.39 11.38
N GLN A 55 -6.75 23.93 10.23
CA GLN A 55 -5.81 24.63 9.32
C GLN A 55 -5.21 25.89 9.94
N GLN A 56 -6.00 26.59 10.76
CA GLN A 56 -5.64 27.87 11.39
C GLN A 56 -5.02 27.70 12.78
N ASP A 57 -4.98 26.47 13.32
CA ASP A 57 -4.43 26.25 14.65
C ASP A 57 -2.91 26.24 14.60
N ALA A 58 -2.29 27.02 15.49
CA ALA A 58 -0.84 27.10 15.62
C ALA A 58 -0.23 25.80 16.20
N THR A 59 -1.05 24.98 16.86
CA THR A 59 -0.65 23.72 17.49
C THR A 59 -1.21 22.52 16.73
N HIS A 60 -0.66 21.34 17.06
CA HIS A 60 -1.07 20.02 16.56
C HIS A 60 -1.80 19.30 17.71
N PRO A 61 -3.08 19.62 17.97
CA PRO A 61 -3.75 19.18 19.20
C PRO A 61 -4.11 17.70 19.19
N LEU A 62 -4.07 17.01 18.05
CA LEU A 62 -4.54 15.63 17.93
C LEU A 62 -3.39 14.62 17.88
N ALA A 63 -3.17 13.98 19.02
CA ALA A 63 -2.28 12.83 19.09
C ALA A 63 -2.80 11.62 18.28
N GLY A 64 -1.86 10.90 17.70
CA GLY A 64 -2.08 9.60 17.09
C GLY A 64 -2.02 9.58 15.56
N ARG A 65 -2.02 8.36 15.04
CA ARG A 65 -1.98 8.03 13.61
C ARG A 65 -3.20 7.22 13.22
N MET A 66 -3.60 7.37 11.96
CA MET A 66 -4.57 6.51 11.32
C MET A 66 -3.88 5.74 10.19
N THR A 67 -4.08 4.43 10.15
CA THR A 67 -3.71 3.59 9.01
C THR A 67 -4.99 3.12 8.32
N ALA A 68 -5.03 3.26 7.00
CA ALA A 68 -6.12 2.80 6.16
C ALA A 68 -5.63 1.71 5.21
N LEU A 69 -6.42 0.63 5.09
CA LEU A 69 -6.44 -0.15 3.85
C LEU A 69 -7.56 0.40 2.99
N LEU A 70 -7.21 0.86 1.79
CA LEU A 70 -8.14 1.38 0.81
C LEU A 70 -8.37 0.32 -0.27
N GLU A 71 -9.62 0.15 -0.68
CA GLU A 71 -9.96 -0.68 -1.81
C GLU A 71 -9.73 0.11 -3.11
N LEU A 72 -8.81 -0.32 -3.96
CA LEU A 72 -8.38 0.45 -5.15
C LEU A 72 -9.47 0.60 -6.19
N THR A 73 -10.38 -0.37 -6.29
CA THR A 73 -11.52 -0.30 -7.23
C THR A 73 -12.54 0.78 -6.83
N SER A 74 -12.77 0.96 -5.52
CA SER A 74 -13.73 1.94 -5.01
C SER A 74 -13.11 3.23 -4.47
N ARG A 75 -11.80 3.20 -4.20
CA ARG A 75 -11.04 4.20 -3.44
C ARG A 75 -11.60 4.47 -2.04
N LEU A 76 -12.43 3.56 -1.53
CA LEU A 76 -13.04 3.68 -0.20
C LEU A 76 -12.21 2.92 0.84
N PRO A 77 -12.24 3.36 2.11
CA PRO A 77 -11.67 2.59 3.19
C PRO A 77 -12.31 1.21 3.30
N TRP A 78 -11.45 0.19 3.34
CA TRP A 78 -11.79 -1.20 3.61
C TRP A 78 -11.60 -1.53 5.09
N GLN A 79 -10.46 -1.15 5.65
CA GLN A 79 -10.15 -1.26 7.08
C GLN A 79 -9.47 0.03 7.56
N LEU A 80 -9.71 0.41 8.81
CA LEU A 80 -9.11 1.59 9.42
C LEU A 80 -8.70 1.27 10.85
N TRP A 81 -7.48 1.64 11.20
CA TRP A 81 -6.94 1.50 12.56
C TRP A 81 -6.44 2.84 13.06
N TYR A 82 -6.56 3.03 14.37
CA TYR A 82 -6.07 4.19 15.09
C TYR A 82 -5.00 3.74 16.08
N GLU A 83 -3.89 4.45 16.08
CA GLU A 83 -2.80 4.31 17.03
C GLU A 83 -2.68 5.63 17.80
N PRO A 84 -2.89 5.66 19.13
CA PRO A 84 -2.82 6.89 19.92
C PRO A 84 -1.43 7.54 19.93
N ASP A 85 -0.35 6.77 19.73
CA ASP A 85 1.00 7.32 19.64
C ASP A 85 1.30 7.89 18.23
N PRO A 86 1.45 9.23 18.07
CA PRO A 86 1.75 9.85 16.79
C PRO A 86 3.16 9.56 16.25
N GLN A 87 4.12 9.23 17.14
CA GLN A 87 5.52 8.98 16.78
C GLN A 87 5.79 7.55 16.34
N THR A 88 4.79 6.68 16.47
CA THR A 88 4.89 5.29 16.04
C THR A 88 5.20 5.19 14.54
N HIS A 89 6.16 4.34 14.20
CA HIS A 89 6.51 4.04 12.81
C HIS A 89 5.37 3.31 12.09
N ASP A 90 5.12 3.64 10.83
CA ASP A 90 4.11 2.97 9.98
C ASP A 90 4.22 1.44 9.96
N GLN A 91 5.41 0.86 10.17
CA GLN A 91 5.57 -0.59 10.24
C GLN A 91 4.85 -1.24 11.43
N ARG A 92 4.46 -0.48 12.46
CA ARG A 92 3.74 -1.04 13.62
C ARG A 92 2.33 -1.51 13.26
N CYS A 93 1.76 -1.07 12.14
CA CYS A 93 0.43 -1.52 11.71
C CYS A 93 0.46 -2.85 10.93
N TRP A 94 1.65 -3.41 10.64
CA TRP A 94 1.78 -4.66 9.91
C TRP A 94 1.01 -5.83 10.51
N PRO A 95 0.99 -6.06 11.84
CA PRO A 95 0.18 -7.13 12.42
C PRO A 95 -1.30 -7.01 12.06
N GLN A 96 -1.86 -5.80 12.09
CA GLN A 96 -3.26 -5.54 11.74
C GLN A 96 -3.52 -5.76 10.25
N ILE A 97 -2.60 -5.33 9.38
CA ILE A 97 -2.69 -5.56 7.93
C ILE A 97 -2.63 -7.07 7.62
N LEU A 98 -1.65 -7.78 8.18
CA LEU A 98 -1.48 -9.22 7.94
C LEU A 98 -2.69 -10.04 8.41
N ALA A 99 -3.33 -9.64 9.51
CA ALA A 99 -4.50 -10.34 10.05
C ALA A 99 -5.70 -10.40 9.09
N VAL A 100 -5.81 -9.45 8.16
CA VAL A 100 -6.96 -9.34 7.24
C VAL A 100 -6.66 -9.82 5.81
N LEU A 101 -5.39 -9.96 5.43
CA LEU A 101 -5.01 -10.40 4.09
C LEU A 101 -5.20 -11.91 3.91
N ARG A 102 -5.52 -12.32 2.68
CA ARG A 102 -5.77 -13.72 2.29
C ARG A 102 -5.10 -14.01 0.94
N ALA A 103 -4.85 -15.29 0.67
CA ALA A 103 -4.29 -15.75 -0.59
C ALA A 103 -5.04 -15.18 -1.81
N GLY A 104 -4.29 -14.83 -2.85
CA GLY A 104 -4.83 -14.26 -4.10
C GLY A 104 -5.14 -12.75 -4.06
N MET A 105 -4.92 -12.08 -2.92
CA MET A 105 -5.04 -10.62 -2.83
C MET A 105 -3.79 -9.91 -3.38
N LEU A 106 -3.98 -8.67 -3.84
CA LEU A 106 -2.91 -7.73 -4.16
C LEU A 106 -2.86 -6.60 -3.13
N LEU A 107 -1.68 -6.34 -2.57
CA LEU A 107 -1.42 -5.22 -1.67
C LEU A 107 -0.41 -4.24 -2.28
N ILE A 108 -0.76 -2.96 -2.35
CA ILE A 108 0.16 -1.87 -2.69
C ILE A 108 0.54 -1.12 -1.42
N VAL A 109 1.84 -0.93 -1.19
CA VAL A 109 2.33 -0.15 -0.04
C VAL A 109 3.40 0.86 -0.49
N ASP A 110 3.49 1.99 0.19
CA ASP A 110 4.59 2.93 -0.02
C ASP A 110 5.89 2.43 0.65
N LEU A 111 7.01 3.02 0.24
CA LEU A 111 8.36 2.78 0.74
C LEU A 111 8.47 2.80 2.27
N GLY A 112 7.69 3.64 2.95
CA GLY A 112 7.64 3.73 4.42
C GLY A 112 7.25 2.41 5.11
N TYR A 113 6.59 1.50 4.38
CA TYR A 113 6.19 0.18 4.87
C TYR A 113 7.25 -0.90 4.64
N THR A 114 8.40 -0.58 4.04
CA THR A 114 9.43 -1.57 3.67
C THR A 114 9.86 -2.41 4.87
N ASN A 115 9.51 -3.70 4.83
CA ASN A 115 9.88 -4.67 5.84
C ASN A 115 10.03 -6.07 5.19
N PHE A 116 11.26 -6.55 5.08
CA PHE A 116 11.54 -7.79 4.35
C PHE A 116 11.01 -9.06 5.03
N SER A 117 10.91 -9.07 6.38
CA SER A 117 10.33 -10.22 7.08
C SER A 117 8.82 -10.30 6.83
N VAL A 118 8.14 -9.16 6.77
CA VAL A 118 6.73 -9.09 6.37
C VAL A 118 6.55 -9.51 4.92
N PHE A 119 7.43 -9.07 4.02
CA PHE A 119 7.38 -9.48 2.62
C PHE A 119 7.51 -11.00 2.43
N ALA A 120 8.34 -11.66 3.23
CA ALA A 120 8.41 -13.12 3.26
C ALA A 120 7.08 -13.75 3.71
N GLN A 121 6.46 -13.21 4.77
CA GLN A 121 5.15 -13.67 5.26
C GLN A 121 4.05 -13.50 4.19
N LEU A 122 4.01 -12.36 3.50
CA LEU A 122 3.06 -12.12 2.40
C LEU A 122 3.24 -13.15 1.28
N THR A 123 4.48 -13.41 0.88
CA THR A 123 4.77 -14.43 -0.13
C THR A 123 4.32 -15.82 0.32
N GLN A 124 4.59 -16.21 1.56
CA GLN A 124 4.14 -17.49 2.10
C GLN A 124 2.60 -17.60 2.18
N ALA A 125 1.93 -16.49 2.49
CA ALA A 125 0.47 -16.38 2.50
C ALA A 125 -0.15 -16.28 1.10
N GLN A 126 0.66 -16.38 0.02
CA GLN A 126 0.23 -16.23 -1.37
C GLN A 126 -0.47 -14.89 -1.65
N VAL A 127 -0.04 -13.84 -0.94
CA VAL A 127 -0.45 -12.46 -1.17
C VAL A 127 0.59 -11.80 -2.07
N THR A 128 0.14 -11.25 -3.20
CA THR A 128 1.02 -10.47 -4.06
C THR A 128 1.12 -9.06 -3.50
N PHE A 129 2.32 -8.48 -3.52
CA PHE A 129 2.50 -7.10 -3.09
C PHE A 129 3.36 -6.30 -4.06
N ILE A 130 3.13 -4.98 -4.08
CA ILE A 130 3.91 -4.00 -4.84
C ILE A 130 4.34 -2.92 -3.86
N THR A 131 5.64 -2.63 -3.86
CA THR A 131 6.21 -1.51 -3.12
C THR A 131 7.26 -0.83 -3.98
N ARG A 132 7.51 0.44 -3.70
CA ARG A 132 8.69 1.14 -4.22
C ARG A 132 9.96 0.49 -3.64
N ALA A 133 10.97 0.27 -4.48
CA ALA A 133 12.30 -0.15 -4.05
C ALA A 133 13.06 1.05 -3.47
N LYS A 134 13.86 0.83 -2.42
CA LYS A 134 14.78 1.86 -1.90
C LYS A 134 15.89 2.11 -2.93
N SER A 135 16.34 3.36 -3.04
CA SER A 135 17.46 3.72 -3.93
C SER A 135 18.77 3.01 -3.55
N ASN A 136 18.96 2.72 -2.26
CA ASN A 136 20.10 1.97 -1.73
C ASN A 136 19.82 0.47 -1.55
N LEU A 137 18.78 -0.08 -2.20
CA LEU A 137 18.48 -1.51 -2.13
C LEU A 137 19.63 -2.31 -2.75
N VAL A 138 20.31 -3.11 -1.93
CA VAL A 138 21.34 -4.05 -2.39
C VAL A 138 20.65 -5.35 -2.80
N TYR A 139 20.89 -5.76 -4.04
CA TYR A 139 20.38 -7.01 -4.59
C TYR A 139 21.33 -7.62 -5.63
N GLN A 140 21.19 -8.91 -5.84
CA GLN A 140 21.86 -9.64 -6.92
C GLN A 140 20.81 -10.07 -7.96
N VAL A 141 21.06 -9.76 -9.24
CA VAL A 141 20.18 -10.21 -10.33
C VAL A 141 20.40 -11.70 -10.56
N GLU A 142 19.32 -12.46 -10.49
CA GLU A 142 19.29 -13.89 -10.85
C GLU A 142 18.96 -14.07 -12.34
N THR A 143 17.92 -13.38 -12.81
CA THR A 143 17.45 -13.49 -14.19
C THR A 143 16.97 -12.14 -14.68
N THR A 144 17.42 -11.75 -15.88
CA THR A 144 16.89 -10.57 -16.57
C THR A 144 15.68 -11.00 -17.40
N LEU A 145 14.51 -10.40 -17.13
CA LEU A 145 13.28 -10.65 -17.87
C LEU A 145 13.17 -9.72 -19.06
N GLN A 146 13.50 -8.44 -18.87
CA GLN A 146 13.52 -7.43 -19.92
C GLN A 146 14.55 -6.36 -19.58
N ARG A 147 15.32 -5.91 -20.56
CA ARG A 147 16.26 -4.80 -20.39
C ARG A 147 16.35 -3.99 -21.66
N ASN A 148 15.89 -2.74 -21.61
CA ASN A 148 16.02 -1.78 -22.69
C ASN A 148 16.25 -0.36 -22.12
N SER A 149 16.35 0.64 -22.99
CA SER A 149 16.62 2.03 -22.62
C SER A 149 15.56 2.68 -21.71
N THR A 150 14.37 2.08 -21.59
CA THR A 150 13.24 2.64 -20.82
C THR A 150 12.87 1.82 -19.59
N VAL A 151 13.13 0.51 -19.62
CA VAL A 151 12.71 -0.45 -18.58
C VAL A 151 13.80 -1.47 -18.35
N HIS A 152 14.14 -1.67 -17.07
CA HIS A 152 14.91 -2.82 -16.60
C HIS A 152 14.02 -3.66 -15.67
N ASP A 153 13.84 -4.93 -15.98
CA ASP A 153 13.00 -5.87 -15.23
C ASP A 153 13.75 -7.18 -15.03
N GLY A 154 13.82 -7.63 -13.78
CA GLY A 154 14.53 -8.84 -13.43
C GLY A 154 14.04 -9.48 -12.14
N LEU A 155 14.34 -10.76 -12.01
CA LEU A 155 14.26 -11.49 -10.75
C LEU A 155 15.57 -11.29 -10.00
N VAL A 156 15.46 -10.88 -8.74
CA VAL A 156 16.59 -10.49 -7.90
C VAL A 156 16.51 -11.12 -6.51
N TRP A 157 17.67 -11.41 -5.94
CA TRP A 157 17.85 -11.74 -4.55
C TRP A 157 18.15 -10.47 -3.76
N ILE A 158 17.29 -10.13 -2.80
CA ILE A 158 17.51 -8.97 -1.93
C ILE A 158 18.45 -9.36 -0.78
N GLY A 159 19.48 -8.55 -0.52
CA GLY A 159 20.52 -8.86 0.48
C GLY A 159 21.52 -9.90 -0.02
N GLN A 160 22.14 -10.65 0.89
CA GLN A 160 23.18 -11.65 0.56
C GLN A 160 22.64 -13.03 0.14
N GLY A 161 21.49 -13.08 -0.54
CA GLY A 161 20.98 -14.33 -1.13
C GLY A 161 20.30 -15.33 -0.18
N VAL A 162 19.98 -14.96 1.07
CA VAL A 162 19.41 -15.89 2.08
C VAL A 162 17.88 -15.76 2.22
N GLY A 163 17.18 -15.27 1.19
CA GLY A 163 15.72 -15.17 1.19
C GLY A 163 15.05 -16.49 0.77
N PRO A 164 13.80 -16.77 1.15
CA PRO A 164 13.13 -18.01 0.75
C PRO A 164 12.81 -18.08 -0.75
N LEU A 165 12.71 -16.93 -1.44
CA LEU A 165 12.39 -16.83 -2.87
C LEU A 165 13.00 -15.53 -3.45
N PRO A 166 13.29 -15.47 -4.76
CA PRO A 166 13.67 -14.22 -5.44
C PRO A 166 12.47 -13.24 -5.51
N ARG A 167 12.74 -11.98 -5.84
CA ARG A 167 11.74 -10.91 -5.98
C ARG A 167 11.86 -10.28 -7.36
N ARG A 168 10.74 -9.93 -7.99
CA ARG A 168 10.76 -9.16 -9.24
C ARG A 168 10.98 -7.67 -8.93
N VAL A 169 11.99 -7.08 -9.53
CA VAL A 169 12.25 -5.65 -9.47
C VAL A 169 12.12 -5.08 -10.87
N VAL A 170 11.31 -4.03 -10.99
CA VAL A 170 11.10 -3.28 -12.23
C VAL A 170 11.55 -1.84 -12.00
N SER A 171 12.54 -1.41 -12.77
CA SER A 171 13.06 -0.04 -12.80
C SER A 171 12.65 0.63 -14.09
N LEU A 172 12.00 1.79 -13.98
CA LEU A 172 11.64 2.65 -15.11
C LEU A 172 12.71 3.74 -15.24
N LEU A 173 13.38 3.81 -16.38
CA LEU A 173 14.57 4.67 -16.59
C LEU A 173 14.25 5.99 -17.29
N ASP A 174 13.17 6.04 -18.06
CA ASP A 174 12.73 7.26 -18.74
C ASP A 174 11.52 7.83 -17.98
N GLN A 175 11.81 8.70 -17.02
CA GLN A 175 10.79 9.56 -16.41
C GLN A 175 11.10 11.00 -16.76
N ARG A 176 10.90 11.36 -18.04
CA ARG A 176 10.68 12.77 -18.37
C ARG A 176 9.42 13.20 -17.64
N THR A 177 9.62 13.95 -16.56
CA THR A 177 8.58 14.71 -15.85
C THR A 177 8.77 16.17 -16.19
#